data_AF-A0A077WJK8-F1
#
_entry.id   AF-A0A077WJK8-F1
#
_cell.length_a   1.000
_cell.length_b   1.000
_cell.length_c   1.000
_cell.angle_alpha   90.00
_cell.angle_beta   90.00
_cell.angle_gamma   90.00
#
_symmetry.space_group_name_H-M   'P 1'
#
loop_
_entity.id
_entity.type
_entity.pdbx_description
1 polymer ?
#
loop_
_entity_poly.entity_id
_entity_poly.type
_entity_poly.pdbx_seq_one_letter_code
_entity_poly.pdbx_strand_id
1 'polypeptide(L)'
;MEGNCRQPDDLLHAGIKRAKQVVVMSEKESADGQETDSAAIMTSHIIHLLLHSRRQDSYTIVNLVERSNIKFMHLLQGKQVDDEEIDVFYTPAYAAGDVVAESLISNVLLSQTYSKPEIVQVIRAMSGMPVIHHSHLTSHLGYSSSSKTEYTTRHQHTSSTAKASTCRFASMPVPDSFVGKTFVALFEAWLLDHGILALGLFRAPTAAFGNELPFVYSNPVPSLMLLESDHVYVLVAQQS
;
A
#
# COMPACT_ATOMS: atom_id res chain seq x y z
N MET A 1 -18.47 6.87 14.69
CA MET A 1 -18.68 8.24 14.20
C MET A 1 -19.54 8.10 12.97
N GLU A 2 -20.67 8.78 12.93
CA GLU A 2 -21.59 8.80 11.80
C GLU A 2 -21.48 10.18 11.16
N GLY A 3 -21.36 10.24 9.84
CA GLY A 3 -21.09 11.48 9.10
C GLY A 3 -20.83 11.21 7.63
N ASN A 4 -20.80 12.27 6.82
CA ASN A 4 -20.60 12.19 5.38
C ASN A 4 -19.20 12.68 5.00
N CYS A 5 -18.40 11.83 4.36
CA CYS A 5 -17.04 12.17 3.92
C CYS A 5 -16.97 13.31 2.89
N ARG A 6 -18.10 13.67 2.27
CA ARG A 6 -18.23 14.81 1.34
C ARG A 6 -18.47 16.13 2.08
N GLN A 7 -18.67 16.10 3.39
CA GLN A 7 -18.84 17.29 4.23
C GLN A 7 -17.51 17.64 4.91
N PRO A 8 -16.96 18.85 4.67
CA PRO A 8 -15.70 19.27 5.29
C PRO A 8 -15.70 19.22 6.82
N ASP A 9 -16.80 19.63 7.46
CA ASP A 9 -16.91 19.67 8.92
C ASP A 9 -16.82 18.28 9.55
N ASP A 10 -17.42 17.28 8.92
CA ASP A 10 -17.35 15.88 9.37
C ASP A 10 -15.91 15.34 9.27
N LEU A 11 -15.18 15.67 8.20
CA LEU A 11 -13.76 15.31 8.07
C LEU A 11 -12.89 15.98 9.14
N LEU A 12 -13.19 17.24 9.48
CA LEU A 12 -12.49 17.96 10.54
C LEU A 12 -12.78 17.35 11.92
N HIS A 13 -14.04 17.02 12.20
CA HIS A 13 -14.44 16.32 13.43
C HIS A 13 -13.80 14.93 13.54
N ALA A 14 -13.59 14.25 12.40
CA ALA A 14 -12.87 12.97 12.34
C ALA A 14 -11.36 13.13 12.62
N GLY A 15 -10.87 14.36 12.73
CA GLY A 15 -9.49 14.65 13.10
C GLY A 15 -8.51 14.53 11.94
N ILE A 16 -8.97 14.72 10.70
CA ILE A 16 -8.15 14.52 9.50
C ILE A 16 -6.83 15.30 9.50
N LYS A 17 -6.80 16.50 10.08
CA LYS A 17 -5.59 17.33 10.21
C LYS A 17 -4.47 16.68 11.04
N ARG A 18 -4.81 15.73 11.93
CA ARG A 18 -3.86 15.03 12.80
C ARG A 18 -3.57 13.60 12.33
N ALA A 19 -4.30 13.11 11.32
CA ALA A 19 -4.15 11.74 10.85
C ALA A 19 -2.82 11.55 10.12
N LYS A 20 -2.09 10.47 10.44
CA LYS A 20 -0.91 10.03 9.68
C LYS A 20 -1.30 9.36 8.37
N GLN A 21 -2.45 8.72 8.34
CA GLN A 21 -2.94 8.03 7.16
C GLN A 21 -4.44 8.23 7.06
N VAL A 22 -4.90 8.55 5.86
CA VAL A 22 -6.32 8.64 5.52
C VAL A 22 -6.56 7.65 4.40
N VAL A 23 -7.55 6.78 4.56
CA VAL A 23 -7.96 5.82 3.54
C VAL A 23 -9.37 6.17 3.12
N VAL A 24 -9.57 6.46 1.84
CA VAL A 24 -10.87 6.75 1.24
C VAL A 24 -11.27 5.54 0.41
N MET A 25 -12.35 4.89 0.79
CA MET A 25 -12.84 3.70 0.09
C MET A 25 -14.05 4.07 -0.77
N SER A 26 -14.01 3.74 -2.06
CA SER A 26 -15.21 3.70 -2.88
C SER A 26 -16.13 2.55 -2.49
N GLU A 27 -17.43 2.80 -2.60
CA GLU A 27 -18.47 1.78 -2.48
C GLU A 27 -18.65 1.10 -3.85
N LYS A 28 -18.75 -0.23 -3.84
CA LYS A 28 -19.00 -1.03 -5.06
C LYS A 28 -20.44 -0.96 -5.53
N GLU A 29 -21.35 -0.77 -4.58
CA GLU A 29 -22.78 -0.69 -4.83
C GLU A 29 -23.17 0.78 -4.79
N SER A 30 -23.14 1.41 -5.96
CA SER A 30 -23.71 2.75 -6.11
C SER A 30 -25.20 2.66 -5.81
N ALA A 31 -25.69 3.40 -4.82
CA ALA A 31 -27.12 3.68 -4.73
C ALA A 31 -27.60 4.31 -6.05
N ASP A 32 -28.80 3.95 -6.51
CA ASP A 32 -29.35 4.35 -7.80
C ASP A 32 -29.08 5.84 -8.12
N GLY A 33 -28.39 6.10 -9.23
CA GLY A 33 -28.11 7.45 -9.73
C GLY A 33 -26.75 8.07 -9.32
N GLN A 34 -25.91 7.39 -8.53
CA GLN A 34 -24.56 7.88 -8.25
C GLN A 34 -23.53 7.28 -9.21
N GLU A 35 -22.70 8.13 -9.82
CA GLU A 35 -21.55 7.67 -10.59
C GLU A 35 -20.56 6.94 -9.66
N THR A 36 -20.09 5.77 -10.09
CA THR A 36 -19.09 4.98 -9.38
C THR A 36 -17.86 5.82 -9.07
N ASP A 37 -17.29 5.66 -7.87
CA ASP A 37 -16.13 6.41 -7.36
C ASP A 37 -16.31 7.91 -7.09
N SER A 38 -17.43 8.53 -7.50
CA SER A 38 -17.68 9.98 -7.34
C SER A 38 -17.47 10.47 -5.91
N ALA A 39 -17.97 9.74 -4.92
CA ALA A 39 -17.82 10.07 -3.51
C ALA A 39 -16.37 10.05 -3.05
N ALA A 40 -15.59 9.06 -3.48
CA ALA A 40 -14.19 8.91 -3.09
C ALA A 40 -13.32 9.99 -3.74
N ILE A 41 -13.55 10.27 -5.02
CA ILE A 41 -12.84 11.33 -5.77
C ILE A 41 -13.12 12.70 -5.14
N MET A 42 -14.40 13.03 -4.92
CA MET A 42 -14.81 14.28 -4.27
C MET A 42 -14.20 14.42 -2.87
N THR A 43 -14.25 13.35 -2.08
CA THR A 43 -13.64 13.32 -0.74
C THR A 43 -12.14 13.60 -0.84
N SER A 44 -11.42 12.94 -1.76
CA SER A 44 -10.00 13.19 -1.99
C SER A 44 -9.70 14.66 -2.29
N HIS A 45 -10.51 15.29 -3.13
CA HIS A 45 -10.36 16.69 -3.51
C HIS A 45 -10.59 17.62 -2.31
N ILE A 46 -11.65 17.37 -1.54
CA ILE A 46 -11.93 18.13 -0.31
C ILE A 46 -10.78 17.98 0.68
N ILE A 47 -10.24 16.77 0.85
CA ILE A 47 -9.09 16.51 1.72
C ILE A 47 -7.88 17.31 1.25
N HIS A 48 -7.58 17.32 -0.04
CA HIS A 48 -6.50 18.10 -0.62
C HIS A 48 -6.68 19.60 -0.31
N LEU A 49 -7.90 20.12 -0.47
CA LEU A 49 -8.22 21.52 -0.16
C LEU A 49 -8.16 21.86 1.34
N LEU A 50 -8.56 20.95 2.22
CA LEU A 50 -8.51 21.16 3.68
C LEU A 50 -7.09 21.04 4.25
N LEU A 51 -6.21 20.31 3.57
CA LEU A 51 -4.86 19.97 4.02
C LEU A 51 -3.75 20.74 3.27
N HIS A 52 -4.01 21.95 2.74
CA HIS A 52 -2.96 22.78 2.11
C HIS A 52 -1.71 23.00 2.99
N SER A 53 -1.79 22.81 4.31
CA SER A 53 -0.66 22.86 5.27
C SER A 53 -0.35 21.49 5.88
N ARG A 54 -0.29 20.46 5.03
CA ARG A 54 -0.10 19.06 5.44
C ARG A 54 1.23 18.83 6.17
N ARG A 55 1.24 17.94 7.17
CA ARG A 55 2.49 17.39 7.72
C ARG A 55 3.14 16.48 6.69
N GLN A 56 4.47 16.57 6.53
CA GLN A 56 5.25 15.75 5.59
C GLN A 56 5.00 14.23 5.74
N ASP A 57 4.66 13.76 6.95
CA ASP A 57 4.48 12.33 7.24
C ASP A 57 3.03 11.85 7.14
N SER A 58 2.16 12.55 6.41
CA SER A 58 0.77 12.12 6.24
C SER A 58 0.45 11.76 4.80
N TYR A 59 -0.26 10.64 4.62
CA TYR A 59 -0.58 10.08 3.29
C TYR A 59 -2.06 9.80 3.15
N THR A 60 -2.61 10.00 1.95
CA THR A 60 -4.01 9.72 1.63
C THR A 60 -4.02 8.68 0.54
N ILE A 61 -4.72 7.57 0.76
CA ILE A 61 -4.87 6.51 -0.23
C ILE A 61 -6.34 6.44 -0.61
N VAL A 62 -6.63 6.46 -1.91
CA VAL A 62 -7.98 6.39 -2.46
C VAL A 62 -8.15 5.08 -3.21
N ASN A 63 -9.09 4.26 -2.76
CA ASN A 63 -9.50 3.06 -3.48
C ASN A 63 -10.57 3.41 -4.50
N LEU A 64 -10.29 3.13 -5.78
CA LEU A 64 -11.22 3.25 -6.89
C LEU A 64 -11.67 1.85 -7.34
N VAL A 65 -12.93 1.73 -7.74
CA VAL A 65 -13.48 0.50 -8.33
C VAL A 65 -13.05 0.44 -9.79
N GLU A 66 -13.32 1.50 -10.55
CA GLU A 66 -13.02 1.57 -11.97
C GLU A 66 -11.67 2.24 -12.21
N ARG A 67 -10.82 1.60 -13.02
CA ARG A 67 -9.45 2.08 -13.25
C ARG A 67 -9.42 3.34 -14.12
N SER A 68 -10.39 3.52 -15.01
CA SER A 68 -10.48 4.70 -15.89
C SER A 68 -10.77 6.00 -15.13
N ASN A 69 -11.32 5.90 -13.91
CA ASN A 69 -11.60 7.04 -13.04
C ASN A 69 -10.36 7.67 -12.41
N ILE A 70 -9.18 7.03 -12.54
CA ILE A 70 -7.93 7.58 -12.01
C ILE A 70 -7.59 8.95 -12.61
N LYS A 71 -8.04 9.24 -13.84
CA LYS A 71 -7.83 10.54 -14.51
C LYS A 71 -8.40 11.71 -13.72
N PHE A 72 -9.44 11.48 -12.91
CA PHE A 72 -10.04 12.52 -12.09
C PHE A 72 -9.20 12.89 -10.87
N MET A 73 -8.20 12.09 -10.51
CA MET A 73 -7.33 12.36 -9.36
C MET A 73 -6.35 13.53 -9.61
N HIS A 74 -6.16 13.93 -10.87
CA HIS A 74 -5.24 15.00 -11.27
C HIS A 74 -5.94 16.34 -11.55
N LEU A 75 -7.26 16.43 -11.41
CA LEU A 75 -8.02 17.65 -11.75
C LEU A 75 -7.53 18.89 -10.99
N LEU A 76 -7.10 18.74 -9.73
CA LEU A 76 -6.57 19.85 -8.92
C LEU A 76 -5.13 20.22 -9.25
N GLN A 77 -4.40 19.40 -10.00
CA GLN A 77 -3.00 19.65 -10.36
C GLN A 77 -2.88 20.55 -11.62
N GLY A 78 -3.99 20.99 -12.21
CA GLY A 78 -4.01 21.91 -13.34
C GLY A 78 -3.43 21.36 -14.64
N LYS A 79 -3.03 20.08 -14.67
CA LYS A 79 -2.65 19.37 -15.88
C LYS A 79 -3.92 18.94 -16.59
N GLN A 80 -4.14 19.50 -17.78
CA GLN A 80 -5.06 18.90 -18.74
C GLN A 80 -4.53 17.48 -18.98
N VAL A 81 -5.28 16.48 -18.54
CA VAL A 81 -5.01 15.11 -18.96
C VAL A 81 -5.40 15.09 -20.42
N ASP A 82 -4.41 15.19 -21.31
CA ASP A 82 -4.64 14.93 -22.73
C ASP A 82 -5.37 13.58 -22.81
N ASP A 83 -6.47 13.50 -23.57
CA ASP A 83 -7.33 12.30 -23.73
C ASP A 83 -6.58 11.10 -24.35
N GLU A 84 -5.25 11.16 -24.47
CA GLU A 84 -4.43 10.01 -24.74
C GLU A 84 -4.59 9.01 -23.58
N GLU A 85 -5.06 7.81 -23.90
CA GLU A 85 -5.24 6.70 -22.94
C GLU A 85 -3.89 6.29 -22.34
N ILE A 86 -3.36 7.07 -21.40
CA ILE A 86 -2.21 6.70 -20.60
C ILE A 86 -2.66 5.52 -19.73
N ASP A 87 -1.98 4.39 -19.88
CA ASP A 87 -2.25 3.22 -19.03
C ASP A 87 -2.10 3.61 -17.55
N VAL A 88 -3.02 3.10 -16.74
CA VAL A 88 -3.21 3.45 -15.33
C VAL A 88 -1.92 3.30 -14.53
N PHE A 89 -1.08 2.32 -14.91
CA PHE A 89 0.23 2.07 -14.31
C PHE A 89 1.23 3.22 -14.47
N TYR A 90 1.08 4.07 -15.49
CA TYR A 90 1.96 5.22 -15.74
C TYR A 90 1.42 6.52 -15.17
N THR A 91 0.23 6.51 -14.55
CA THR A 91 -0.32 7.72 -13.94
C THR A 91 0.47 8.09 -12.68
N PRO A 92 0.84 9.37 -12.50
CA PRO A 92 1.57 9.81 -11.31
C PRO A 92 0.91 9.45 -9.98
N ALA A 93 -0.44 9.48 -9.91
CA ALA A 93 -1.17 9.14 -8.67
C ALA A 93 -1.07 7.65 -8.33
N TYR A 94 -1.07 6.77 -9.33
CA TYR A 94 -0.82 5.35 -9.10
C TYR A 94 0.64 5.10 -8.69
N ALA A 95 1.60 5.71 -9.40
CA ALA A 95 3.03 5.54 -9.12
C ALA A 95 3.41 6.05 -7.72
N ALA A 96 2.76 7.11 -7.24
CA ALA A 96 2.90 7.66 -5.89
C ALA A 96 2.28 6.80 -4.78
N GLY A 97 1.42 5.84 -5.14
CA GLY A 97 0.64 5.06 -4.17
C GLY A 97 -0.53 5.81 -3.54
N ASP A 98 -0.93 6.96 -4.10
CA ASP A 98 -2.09 7.73 -3.65
C ASP A 98 -3.41 7.07 -4.06
N VAL A 99 -3.38 6.22 -5.10
CA VAL A 99 -4.56 5.57 -5.67
C VAL A 99 -4.34 4.08 -5.83
N VAL A 100 -5.34 3.30 -5.43
CA VAL A 100 -5.41 1.86 -5.67
C VAL A 100 -6.68 1.57 -6.47
N ALA A 101 -6.54 0.98 -7.65
CA ALA A 101 -7.68 0.54 -8.45
C ALA A 101 -7.95 -0.96 -8.22
N GLU A 102 -9.12 -1.30 -7.70
CA GLU A 102 -9.49 -2.66 -7.33
C GLU A 102 -9.54 -3.61 -8.55
N SER A 103 -9.97 -3.09 -9.70
CA SER A 103 -9.96 -3.82 -10.96
C SER A 103 -8.55 -4.26 -11.39
N LEU A 104 -7.49 -3.51 -11.06
CA LEU A 104 -6.11 -3.93 -11.33
C LEU A 104 -5.71 -5.11 -10.46
N ILE A 105 -6.01 -5.04 -9.16
CA ILE A 105 -5.72 -6.10 -8.21
C ILE A 105 -6.43 -7.39 -8.64
N SER A 106 -7.71 -7.28 -8.95
CA SER A 106 -8.53 -8.44 -9.34
C SER A 106 -8.01 -9.11 -10.60
N ASN A 107 -7.72 -8.34 -11.65
CA ASN A 107 -7.28 -8.91 -12.93
C ASN A 107 -5.87 -9.51 -12.84
N VAL A 108 -4.90 -8.77 -12.27
CA VAL A 108 -3.51 -9.23 -12.19
C VAL A 108 -3.38 -10.39 -11.21
N LEU A 109 -4.01 -10.32 -10.03
CA LEU A 109 -3.94 -11.42 -9.09
C LEU A 109 -4.63 -12.66 -9.65
N LEU A 110 -5.82 -12.55 -10.26
CA LEU A 110 -6.50 -13.73 -10.79
C LEU A 110 -5.68 -14.41 -11.89
N SER A 111 -5.10 -13.64 -12.81
CA SER A 111 -4.27 -14.21 -13.88
C SER A 111 -2.98 -14.84 -13.35
N GLN A 112 -2.29 -14.18 -12.41
CA GLN A 112 -1.01 -14.68 -11.88
C GLN A 112 -1.21 -15.89 -10.97
N THR A 113 -2.29 -15.90 -10.18
CA THR A 113 -2.60 -16.98 -9.25
C THR A 113 -3.08 -18.24 -9.95
N TYR A 114 -3.68 -18.11 -11.15
CA TYR A 114 -3.97 -19.25 -12.01
C TYR A 114 -2.70 -20.01 -12.40
N SER A 115 -1.63 -19.31 -12.78
CA SER A 115 -0.37 -19.95 -13.16
C SER A 115 0.51 -20.33 -11.96
N LYS A 116 0.50 -19.53 -10.89
CA LYS A 116 1.38 -19.67 -9.73
C LYS A 116 0.59 -19.43 -8.43
N PRO A 117 -0.08 -20.45 -7.88
CA PRO A 117 -0.91 -20.30 -6.68
C PRO A 117 -0.11 -19.87 -5.43
N GLU A 118 1.19 -20.17 -5.41
CA GLU A 118 2.11 -19.80 -4.32
C GLU A 118 2.26 -18.28 -4.14
N ILE A 119 2.01 -17.48 -5.19
CA ILE A 119 2.05 -16.01 -5.10
C ILE A 119 1.08 -15.49 -4.04
N VAL A 120 -0.10 -16.12 -3.88
CA VAL A 120 -1.06 -15.73 -2.83
C VAL A 120 -0.47 -15.94 -1.44
N GLN A 121 0.28 -17.03 -1.24
CA GLN A 121 0.89 -17.35 0.04
C GLN A 121 1.98 -16.34 0.38
N VAL A 122 2.80 -15.96 -0.60
CA VAL A 122 3.84 -14.92 -0.43
C VAL A 122 3.20 -13.57 -0.10
N ILE A 123 2.18 -13.14 -0.84
CA ILE A 123 1.48 -11.87 -0.58
C ILE A 123 0.83 -11.90 0.81
N ARG A 124 0.19 -13.00 1.19
CA ARG A 124 -0.43 -13.18 2.51
C ARG A 124 0.61 -13.07 3.63
N ALA A 125 1.74 -13.77 3.48
CA ALA A 125 2.84 -13.73 4.43
C ALA A 125 3.43 -12.32 4.56
N MET A 126 3.67 -11.62 3.44
CA MET A 126 4.17 -10.24 3.44
C MET A 126 3.17 -9.24 4.04
N SER A 127 1.87 -9.49 3.88
CA SER A 127 0.80 -8.65 4.43
C SER A 127 0.58 -8.89 5.93
N GLY A 128 1.36 -9.77 6.56
CA GLY A 128 1.18 -10.15 7.96
C GLY A 128 -0.10 -10.94 8.22
N MET A 129 -0.75 -11.44 7.17
CA MET A 129 -1.93 -12.28 7.32
C MET A 129 -1.48 -13.68 7.76
N PRO A 130 -2.17 -14.31 8.74
CA PRO A 130 -1.80 -15.63 9.21
C PRO A 130 -1.87 -16.63 8.06
N VAL A 131 -0.79 -17.39 7.86
CA VAL A 131 -0.74 -18.47 6.88
C VAL A 131 -1.69 -19.57 7.37
N ILE A 132 -2.86 -19.65 6.74
CA ILE A 132 -3.79 -20.76 6.95
C ILE A 132 -3.11 -22.01 6.35
N HIS A 133 -2.51 -22.83 7.21
CA HIS A 133 -2.09 -24.16 6.80
C HIS A 133 -3.35 -24.96 6.44
N HIS A 134 -3.41 -25.45 5.20
CA HIS A 134 -4.47 -26.32 4.70
C HIS A 134 -4.41 -27.74 5.30
N SER A 135 -4.19 -27.87 6.61
CA SER A 135 -4.49 -29.09 7.35
C SER A 135 -5.91 -28.98 7.88
N HIS A 136 -6.85 -29.69 7.24
CA HIS A 136 -8.31 -29.69 7.45
C HIS A 136 -9.13 -28.65 6.68
N LEU A 137 -9.25 -28.85 5.37
CA LEU A 137 -10.26 -28.23 4.50
C LEU A 137 -11.67 -28.83 4.61
N THR A 138 -11.99 -29.54 5.70
CA THR A 138 -13.31 -30.16 5.88
C THR A 138 -13.88 -29.88 7.27
N SER A 139 -14.24 -28.62 7.53
CA SER A 139 -15.48 -28.25 8.23
C SER A 139 -15.54 -26.73 8.45
N HIS A 140 -16.67 -26.14 8.03
CA HIS A 140 -17.11 -24.77 8.27
C HIS A 140 -16.43 -23.63 7.48
N LEU A 141 -16.94 -23.42 6.26
CA LEU A 141 -17.25 -22.05 5.82
C LEU A 141 -18.11 -21.40 6.90
N GLY A 142 -17.52 -20.48 7.67
CA GLY A 142 -18.17 -19.78 8.76
C GLY A 142 -17.30 -18.64 9.22
N TYR A 143 -17.47 -17.49 8.57
CA TYR A 143 -16.99 -16.19 9.03
C TYR A 143 -17.55 -15.96 10.43
N SER A 144 -16.77 -16.28 11.46
CA SER A 144 -17.15 -16.07 12.86
C SER A 144 -16.39 -14.85 13.40
N SER A 145 -16.98 -13.68 13.15
CA SER A 145 -16.82 -12.54 14.03
C SER A 145 -17.38 -12.94 15.40
N SER A 146 -16.55 -13.16 16.42
CA SER A 146 -16.90 -12.91 17.83
C SER A 146 -15.73 -13.15 18.78
N SER A 147 -15.58 -12.18 19.66
CA SER A 147 -14.93 -12.17 20.97
C SER A 147 -14.91 -13.50 21.75
N LYS A 148 -13.76 -13.75 22.40
CA LYS A 148 -13.53 -14.47 23.68
C LYS A 148 -14.35 -15.75 23.92
N THR A 149 -13.66 -16.88 24.14
CA THR A 149 -13.37 -17.48 25.46
C THR A 149 -12.77 -18.87 25.25
N GLU A 150 -11.73 -19.18 26.03
CA GLU A 150 -11.05 -20.48 26.15
C GLU A 150 -12.03 -21.63 26.43
N TYR A 151 -11.72 -22.84 25.94
CA TYR A 151 -11.74 -24.06 26.78
C TYR A 151 -10.81 -25.13 26.17
N THR A 152 -10.04 -25.72 27.08
CA THR A 152 -9.08 -26.82 26.97
C THR A 152 -9.56 -28.09 26.28
N THR A 153 -8.74 -28.67 25.41
CA THR A 153 -8.54 -30.14 25.35
C THR A 153 -7.09 -30.44 24.94
N ARG A 154 -6.35 -31.00 25.88
CA ARG A 154 -4.99 -31.56 25.70
C ARG A 154 -5.05 -32.74 24.74
N HIS A 155 -4.43 -32.62 23.57
CA HIS A 155 -3.81 -33.77 22.91
C HIS A 155 -2.37 -33.41 22.56
N GLN A 156 -1.47 -34.16 23.19
CA GLN A 156 -0.03 -34.16 22.94
C GLN A 156 0.20 -34.68 21.52
N HIS A 157 0.66 -33.81 20.62
CA HIS A 157 1.46 -34.22 19.48
C HIS A 157 2.76 -33.43 19.51
N THR A 158 3.84 -34.17 19.74
CA THR A 158 5.22 -33.75 19.58
C THR A 158 5.52 -33.54 18.10
N SER A 159 5.57 -32.29 17.66
CA SER A 159 6.19 -31.93 16.38
C SER A 159 6.58 -30.46 16.43
N SER A 160 7.88 -30.24 16.68
CA SER A 160 8.68 -29.06 16.30
C SER A 160 7.90 -27.76 16.17
N THR A 161 7.94 -26.95 17.23
CA THR A 161 7.68 -25.51 17.16
C THR A 161 8.79 -24.87 16.30
N ALA A 162 8.71 -25.04 14.98
CA ALA A 162 9.37 -24.12 14.08
C ALA A 162 8.72 -22.77 14.37
N LYS A 163 9.38 -21.96 15.21
CA LYS A 163 9.04 -20.55 15.38
C LYS A 163 8.95 -19.99 13.97
N ALA A 164 7.75 -19.68 13.50
CA ALA A 164 7.58 -19.07 12.21
C ALA A 164 8.33 -17.74 12.27
N SER A 165 9.49 -17.68 11.62
CA SER A 165 10.25 -16.45 11.47
C SER A 165 9.37 -15.52 10.63
N THR A 166 8.61 -14.66 11.31
CA THR A 166 7.74 -13.72 10.63
C THR A 166 8.60 -12.64 10.00
N CYS A 167 8.39 -12.39 8.71
CA CYS A 167 9.06 -11.32 8.00
C CYS A 167 8.16 -10.09 8.04
N ARG A 168 8.71 -8.94 8.41
CA ARG A 168 7.99 -7.66 8.45
C ARG A 168 8.37 -6.85 7.22
N PHE A 169 7.36 -6.47 6.43
CA PHE A 169 7.49 -5.43 5.42
C PHE A 169 7.53 -4.05 6.09
N ALA A 170 8.54 -3.25 5.77
CA ALA A 170 8.71 -1.91 6.32
C ALA A 170 9.27 -0.94 5.27
N SER A 171 9.10 0.35 5.53
CA SER A 171 9.79 1.43 4.82
C SER A 171 10.79 2.08 5.77
N MET A 172 12.02 2.29 5.32
CA MET A 172 13.10 2.89 6.09
C MET A 172 13.72 4.05 5.30
N PRO A 173 14.00 5.22 5.91
CA PRO A 173 14.75 6.27 5.23
C PRO A 173 16.16 5.78 4.89
N VAL A 174 16.73 6.28 3.79
CA VAL A 174 18.14 6.01 3.45
C VAL A 174 19.03 6.62 4.55
N PRO A 175 19.94 5.85 5.18
CA PRO A 175 20.87 6.40 6.16
C PRO A 175 21.87 7.35 5.50
N ASP A 176 22.27 8.40 6.22
CA ASP A 176 23.23 9.43 5.73
C ASP A 176 24.52 8.83 5.15
N SER A 177 24.98 7.70 5.68
CA SER A 177 26.19 6.99 5.21
C SER A 177 26.05 6.35 3.81
N PHE A 178 24.83 6.24 3.29
CA PHE A 178 24.49 5.70 1.98
C PHE A 178 23.98 6.75 0.99
N VAL A 179 23.77 8.00 1.44
CA VAL A 179 23.42 9.10 0.54
C VAL A 179 24.55 9.32 -0.47
N GLY A 180 24.21 9.38 -1.75
CA GLY A 180 25.18 9.48 -2.84
C GLY A 180 25.99 8.20 -3.09
N LYS A 181 25.61 7.06 -2.50
CA LYS A 181 26.11 5.73 -2.90
C LYS A 181 25.11 5.04 -3.82
N THR A 182 25.57 3.94 -4.41
CA THR A 182 24.75 3.10 -5.29
C THR A 182 23.79 2.21 -4.48
N PHE A 183 22.65 1.88 -5.08
CA PHE A 183 21.66 0.98 -4.48
C PHE A 183 22.26 -0.38 -4.13
N VAL A 184 23.16 -0.92 -4.97
CA VAL A 184 23.83 -2.21 -4.70
C VAL A 184 24.67 -2.17 -3.43
N ALA A 185 25.35 -1.06 -3.14
CA ALA A 185 26.15 -0.92 -1.92
C ALA A 185 25.28 -0.98 -0.67
N LEU A 186 24.09 -0.36 -0.70
CA LEU A 186 23.11 -0.46 0.37
C LEU A 186 22.52 -1.86 0.48
N PHE A 187 22.15 -2.46 -0.66
CA PHE A 187 21.59 -3.81 -0.72
C PHE A 187 22.54 -4.85 -0.11
N GLU A 188 23.81 -4.85 -0.51
CA GLU A 188 24.80 -5.80 -0.02
C GLU A 188 25.06 -5.60 1.48
N ALA A 189 25.27 -4.37 1.93
CA ALA A 189 25.51 -4.07 3.34
C ALA A 189 24.32 -4.51 4.21
N TRP A 190 23.10 -4.14 3.84
CA TRP A 190 21.91 -4.51 4.60
C TRP A 190 21.63 -6.00 4.61
N LEU A 191 21.86 -6.68 3.48
CA LEU A 191 21.62 -8.11 3.39
C LEU A 191 22.67 -8.92 4.16
N LEU A 192 23.95 -8.59 4.02
CA LEU A 192 25.05 -9.34 4.60
C LEU A 192 25.23 -9.04 6.09
N ASP A 193 25.16 -7.77 6.50
CA ASP A 193 25.46 -7.36 7.87
C ASP A 193 24.24 -7.44 8.79
N HIS A 194 23.03 -7.25 8.24
CA HIS A 194 21.80 -7.11 9.02
C HIS A 194 20.70 -8.11 8.65
N GLY A 195 20.86 -8.89 7.57
CA GLY A 195 19.80 -9.80 7.09
C GLY A 195 18.54 -9.05 6.63
N ILE A 196 18.68 -7.81 6.17
CA ILE A 196 17.59 -6.95 5.69
C ILE A 196 17.61 -6.99 4.16
N LEU A 197 16.50 -7.41 3.56
CA LEU A 197 16.36 -7.47 2.10
C LEU A 197 15.69 -6.19 1.58
N ALA A 198 16.44 -5.37 0.84
CA ALA A 198 15.89 -4.21 0.14
C ALA A 198 15.18 -4.63 -1.16
N LEU A 199 13.93 -4.20 -1.33
CA LEU A 199 13.05 -4.58 -2.45
C LEU A 199 12.88 -3.48 -3.49
N GLY A 200 12.89 -2.22 -3.05
CA GLY A 200 12.56 -1.09 -3.90
C GLY A 200 12.72 0.23 -3.17
N LEU A 201 12.57 1.31 -3.93
CA LEU A 201 12.66 2.68 -3.43
C LEU A 201 11.31 3.38 -3.56
N PHE A 202 11.04 4.25 -2.60
CA PHE A 202 10.02 5.28 -2.68
C PHE A 202 10.75 6.62 -2.74
N ARG A 203 10.80 7.19 -3.94
CA ARG A 203 11.58 8.39 -4.23
C ARG A 203 10.71 9.62 -4.11
N ALA A 204 11.18 10.62 -3.38
CA ALA A 204 10.48 11.89 -3.21
C ALA A 204 10.45 12.74 -4.49
N PRO A 205 9.53 13.72 -4.59
CA PRO A 205 9.53 14.73 -5.65
C PRO A 205 10.88 15.43 -5.78
N THR A 206 11.47 15.42 -6.98
CA THR A 206 12.76 16.07 -7.24
C THR A 206 12.76 16.72 -8.62
N ALA A 207 13.01 18.03 -8.66
CA ALA A 207 13.08 18.79 -9.91
C ALA A 207 14.10 18.21 -10.92
N ALA A 208 15.21 17.63 -10.42
CA ALA A 208 16.23 17.00 -11.25
C ALA A 208 15.73 15.81 -12.08
N PHE A 209 14.69 15.10 -11.62
CA PHE A 209 14.08 13.98 -12.34
C PHE A 209 12.74 14.37 -12.97
N GLY A 210 12.31 15.63 -12.84
CA GLY A 210 11.05 16.11 -13.38
C GLY A 210 9.79 15.52 -12.71
N ASN A 211 9.93 14.85 -11.56
CA ASN A 211 8.80 14.26 -10.85
C ASN A 211 8.22 15.23 -9.81
N GLU A 212 6.93 15.53 -9.95
CA GLU A 212 6.17 16.38 -9.03
C GLU A 212 5.59 15.60 -7.84
N LEU A 213 5.32 14.31 -8.05
CA LEU A 213 4.87 13.37 -7.03
C LEU A 213 5.97 12.36 -6.71
N PRO A 214 5.97 11.78 -5.50
CA PRO A 214 6.82 10.65 -5.22
C PRO A 214 6.45 9.45 -6.10
N PHE A 215 7.35 8.49 -6.24
CA PHE A 215 7.03 7.25 -6.97
C PHE A 215 7.76 6.04 -6.41
N VAL A 216 7.15 4.87 -6.60
CA VAL A 216 7.76 3.58 -6.28
C VAL A 216 8.63 3.10 -7.45
N TYR A 217 9.89 2.78 -7.16
CA TYR A 217 10.78 2.07 -8.06
C TYR A 217 11.10 0.68 -7.49
N SER A 218 10.37 -0.33 -7.95
CA SER A 218 10.61 -1.73 -7.59
C SER A 218 11.85 -2.28 -8.28
N ASN A 219 12.69 -3.03 -7.55
CA ASN A 219 13.93 -3.63 -8.03
C ASN A 219 14.80 -2.65 -8.86
N PRO A 220 15.34 -1.59 -8.23
CA PRO A 220 16.13 -0.59 -8.91
C PRO A 220 17.41 -1.17 -9.52
N VAL A 221 17.94 -0.50 -10.55
CA VAL A 221 19.23 -0.90 -11.13
C VAL A 221 20.36 -0.77 -10.10
N PRO A 222 21.36 -1.67 -10.10
CA PRO A 222 22.47 -1.67 -9.13
C PRO A 222 23.21 -0.34 -9.02
N SER A 223 23.36 0.38 -10.14
CA SER A 223 24.07 1.65 -10.26
C SER A 223 23.25 2.87 -9.86
N LEU A 224 21.98 2.72 -9.47
CA LEU A 224 21.13 3.84 -9.09
C LEU A 224 21.69 4.55 -7.86
N MET A 225 21.86 5.87 -7.96
CA MET A 225 22.32 6.69 -6.85
C MET A 225 21.18 6.99 -5.88
N LEU A 226 21.45 6.79 -4.59
CA LEU A 226 20.51 7.06 -3.50
C LEU A 226 20.52 8.53 -3.10
N LEU A 227 19.35 9.07 -2.84
CA LEU A 227 19.15 10.42 -2.31
C LEU A 227 18.78 10.37 -0.82
N GLU A 228 19.01 11.49 -0.11
CA GLU A 228 18.62 11.65 1.30
C GLU A 228 17.10 11.54 1.50
N SER A 229 16.33 12.00 0.53
CA SER A 229 14.86 11.94 0.55
C SER A 229 14.29 10.59 0.12
N ASP A 230 15.12 9.61 -0.24
CA ASP A 230 14.65 8.29 -0.63
C ASP A 230 14.28 7.46 0.60
N HIS A 231 13.21 6.69 0.47
CA HIS A 231 12.85 5.63 1.39
C HIS A 231 13.03 4.27 0.72
N VAL A 232 13.48 3.27 1.45
CA VAL A 232 13.70 1.91 0.97
C VAL A 232 12.63 0.99 1.54
N TYR A 233 11.92 0.28 0.67
CA TYR A 233 11.06 -0.83 1.07
C TYR A 233 11.90 -2.06 1.37
N VAL A 234 11.73 -2.60 2.57
CA VAL A 234 12.54 -3.70 3.08
C VAL A 234 11.69 -4.83 3.64
N LEU A 235 12.28 -6.02 3.62
CA LEU A 235 11.85 -7.18 4.39
C LEU A 235 12.85 -7.41 5.52
N VAL A 236 12.35 -7.34 6.75
CA VAL A 236 13.14 -7.51 7.98
C VAL A 236 12.69 -8.78 8.68
N ALA A 237 13.62 -9.66 9.02
CA ALA A 237 13.32 -10.83 9.86
C ALA A 237 12.99 -10.37 11.28
N GLN A 238 11.83 -10.75 11.83
CA GLN A 238 11.53 -10.51 13.24
C GLN A 238 12.37 -11.47 14.08
N GLN A 239 13.42 -10.95 14.71
CA GLN A 239 14.17 -11.67 15.73
C GLN A 239 13.26 -11.79 16.97
N SER A 240 12.90 -13.04 17.33
CA SER A 240 12.07 -13.37 18.49
C SER A 240 12.88 -13.42 19.78
#